data_AF-A0AAE4Q7C1-F1
#
_entry.id   AF-A0AAE4Q7C1-F1
#
_cell.length_a   1.000
_cell.length_b   1.000
_cell.length_c   1.000
_cell.angle_alpha   90.00
_cell.angle_beta   90.00
_cell.angle_gamma   90.00
#
_symmetry.space_group_name_H-M   'P 1'
#
loop_
_entity.id
_entity.type
_entity.pdbx_description
1 polymer ?
#
loop_
_entity_poly.entity_id
_entity_poly.type
_entity_poly.pdbx_seq_one_letter_code
_entity_poly.pdbx_strand_id
1 'polypeptide(L)'
;MGEIKLNKGVFDAKVSDLKSGASDLGKTKFNGMQLHRTNLSKLKKYCEAIEKLSKKVQQYEQILQKDISSIQQTGQDMVQQDEKLGKDLKDSSAHRAM
;
A
#
# COMPACT_ATOMS: atom_id res chain seq x y z
N MET A 1 -11.90 -4.33 31.23
CA MET A 1 -10.83 -3.89 30.33
C MET A 1 -11.32 -4.09 28.91
N GLY A 2 -11.26 -3.08 28.05
CA GLY A 2 -11.67 -3.23 26.65
C GLY A 2 -10.67 -4.10 25.90
N GLU A 3 -11.15 -5.03 25.07
CA GLU A 3 -10.29 -5.80 24.17
C GLU A 3 -9.66 -4.83 23.15
N ILE A 4 -8.34 -4.67 23.22
CA ILE A 4 -7.58 -3.98 22.16
C ILE A 4 -7.37 -5.00 21.05
N LYS A 5 -8.31 -5.04 20.10
CA LYS A 5 -8.24 -5.94 18.94
C LYS A 5 -8.22 -5.14 17.64
N LEU A 6 -7.36 -5.55 16.70
CA LEU A 6 -7.41 -5.01 15.34
C LEU A 6 -8.76 -5.34 14.71
N ASN A 7 -9.53 -4.32 14.35
CA ASN A 7 -10.72 -4.54 13.52
C ASN A 7 -10.27 -4.86 12.09
N LYS A 8 -10.10 -6.15 11.80
CA LYS A 8 -9.61 -6.66 10.52
C LYS A 8 -10.45 -6.18 9.34
N GLY A 9 -11.77 -6.09 9.48
CA GLY A 9 -12.65 -5.63 8.41
C GLY A 9 -12.39 -4.17 8.03
N VAL A 10 -12.26 -3.28 9.02
CA VAL A 10 -11.94 -1.87 8.79
C VAL A 10 -10.51 -1.71 8.26
N PHE A 11 -9.57 -2.48 8.80
CA PHE A 11 -8.17 -2.47 8.37
C PHE A 11 -8.03 -2.90 6.90
N ASP A 12 -8.60 -4.04 6.53
CA ASP A 12 -8.56 -4.57 5.16
C ASP A 12 -9.21 -3.61 4.16
N ALA A 13 -10.33 -2.98 4.55
CA ALA A 13 -10.97 -1.95 3.74
C ALA A 13 -10.03 -0.75 3.50
N LYS A 14 -9.33 -0.27 4.53
CA LYS A 14 -8.35 0.82 4.39
C LYS A 14 -7.15 0.44 3.55
N VAL A 15 -6.65 -0.79 3.67
CA VAL A 15 -5.60 -1.31 2.77
C VAL A 15 -6.09 -1.37 1.33
N SER A 16 -7.35 -1.76 1.10
CA SER A 16 -7.96 -1.76 -0.23
C SER A 16 -8.08 -0.34 -0.80
N ASP A 17 -8.51 0.64 0.00
CA ASP A 17 -8.56 2.05 -0.39
C ASP A 17 -7.17 2.53 -0.86
N LEU A 18 -6.12 2.20 -0.10
CA LEU A 18 -4.74 2.55 -0.44
C LEU A 18 -4.27 1.90 -1.75
N LYS A 19 -4.59 0.62 -1.98
CA LYS A 19 -4.26 -0.10 -3.22
C LYS A 19 -4.93 0.55 -4.43
N SER A 20 -6.21 0.89 -4.31
CA SER A 20 -6.95 1.59 -5.35
C SER A 20 -6.31 2.94 -5.67
N GLY A 21 -5.99 3.75 -4.65
CA GLY A 21 -5.34 5.04 -4.83
C GLY A 21 -3.96 4.94 -5.51
N ALA A 22 -3.13 3.96 -5.11
CA ALA A 22 -1.85 3.72 -5.75
C ALA A 22 -2.00 3.25 -7.21
N SER A 23 -3.00 2.42 -7.51
CA SER A 23 -3.32 1.99 -8.87
C SER A 23 -3.80 3.15 -9.75
N ASP A 24 -4.62 4.05 -9.22
CA ASP A 24 -5.12 5.22 -9.94
C ASP A 24 -4.01 6.22 -10.27
N LEU A 25 -3.06 6.43 -9.35
CA LEU A 25 -1.82 7.15 -9.67
C LEU A 25 -1.09 6.46 -10.84
N GLY A 26 -1.01 5.13 -10.81
CA GLY A 26 -0.49 4.32 -11.91
C GLY A 26 -1.28 4.41 -13.21
N LYS A 27 -2.53 4.90 -13.23
CA LYS A 27 -3.30 5.13 -14.45
C LYS A 27 -3.12 6.53 -15.02
N THR A 28 -2.72 7.50 -14.19
CA THR A 28 -2.32 8.85 -14.66
C THR A 28 -1.00 8.87 -15.44
N LYS A 29 -0.33 7.71 -15.58
CA LYS A 29 0.80 7.52 -16.48
C LYS A 29 0.47 8.12 -17.85
N PHE A 30 1.37 8.97 -18.36
CA PHE A 30 1.29 9.57 -19.69
C PHE A 30 1.55 8.54 -20.81
N ASN A 31 1.01 7.33 -20.66
CA ASN A 31 1.13 6.21 -21.59
C ASN A 31 0.48 6.60 -22.91
N GLY A 32 1.30 6.89 -23.92
CA GLY A 32 0.84 7.25 -25.27
C GLY A 32 1.13 8.69 -25.68
N MET A 33 1.70 9.52 -24.80
CA MET A 33 2.14 10.84 -25.19
C MET A 33 3.41 10.71 -26.03
N GLN A 34 3.28 10.80 -27.36
CA GLN A 34 4.39 10.76 -28.32
C GLN A 34 5.15 12.10 -28.32
N LEU A 35 5.79 12.37 -27.19
CA LEU A 35 6.53 13.60 -26.88
C LEU A 35 7.76 13.80 -27.78
N HIS A 36 8.15 12.79 -28.54
CA HIS A 36 9.28 12.84 -29.46
C HIS A 36 8.94 13.47 -30.83
N ARG A 37 7.69 13.86 -31.10
CA ARG A 37 7.20 14.26 -32.44
C ARG A 37 7.29 15.75 -32.78
N THR A 38 7.97 16.59 -31.98
CA THR A 38 8.04 18.03 -32.27
C THR A 38 9.43 18.49 -32.70
N ASN A 39 9.49 19.20 -33.83
CA ASN A 39 10.67 19.89 -34.33
C ASN A 39 10.86 21.28 -33.71
N LEU A 40 9.95 21.71 -32.82
CA LEU A 40 10.02 23.00 -32.14
C LEU A 40 10.80 22.86 -30.81
N SER A 41 11.93 23.54 -30.71
CA SER A 41 12.88 23.42 -29.58
C SER A 41 12.26 23.70 -28.20
N LYS A 42 11.28 24.61 -28.10
CA LYS A 42 10.54 24.88 -26.86
C LYS A 42 9.67 23.69 -26.45
N LEU A 43 8.98 23.07 -27.40
CA LEU A 43 8.13 21.91 -27.15
C LEU A 43 8.94 20.68 -26.76
N LYS A 44 10.17 20.52 -27.29
CA LYS A 44 11.09 19.46 -26.88
C LYS A 44 11.42 19.48 -25.37
N LYS A 45 11.60 20.66 -24.78
CA LYS A 45 11.85 20.79 -23.33
C LYS A 45 10.65 20.36 -22.48
N TYR A 46 9.43 20.71 -22.92
CA TYR A 46 8.21 20.26 -22.25
C TYR A 46 8.05 18.74 -22.35
N CYS A 47 8.40 18.18 -23.51
CA CYS A 47 8.40 16.75 -23.76
C CYS A 47 9.35 16.00 -22.82
N GLU A 48 10.59 16.44 -22.70
CA GLU A 48 11.55 15.88 -21.74
C GLU A 48 11.09 16.02 -20.27
N ALA A 49 10.44 17.14 -19.93
CA ALA A 49 9.91 17.37 -18.58
C ALA A 49 8.76 16.40 -18.24
N ILE A 50 7.84 16.16 -19.19
CA ILE A 50 6.72 15.23 -19.02
C ILE A 50 7.24 13.78 -18.93
N GLU A 51 8.25 13.41 -19.73
CA GLU A 51 8.89 12.09 -19.62
C GLU A 51 9.53 11.87 -18.24
N LYS A 52 10.26 12.87 -17.74
CA LYS A 52 10.85 12.83 -16.40
C LYS A 52 9.79 12.72 -15.31
N LEU A 53 8.70 13.47 -15.44
CA LEU A 53 7.56 13.39 -14.52
C LEU A 53 6.94 12.00 -14.55
N SER A 54 6.69 11.44 -15.75
CA SER A 54 6.14 10.10 -15.93
C SER A 54 6.98 9.04 -15.21
N LYS A 55 8.31 9.08 -15.39
CA LYS A 55 9.24 8.16 -14.71
C LYS A 55 9.18 8.31 -13.18
N LYS A 56 9.11 9.54 -12.67
CA LYS A 56 8.99 9.79 -11.22
C LYS A 56 7.67 9.26 -10.65
N VAL A 57 6.57 9.45 -11.37
CA VAL A 57 5.25 8.93 -10.98
C VAL A 57 5.27 7.40 -10.92
N GLN A 58 5.89 6.74 -11.90
CA GLN A 58 6.06 5.28 -11.92
C GLN A 58 6.92 4.78 -10.74
N GLN A 59 8.03 5.46 -10.45
CA GLN A 59 8.87 5.12 -9.29
C GLN A 59 8.10 5.29 -7.98
N TYR A 60 7.30 6.34 -7.86
CA TYR A 60 6.52 6.58 -6.65
C TYR A 60 5.40 5.55 -6.46
N GLU A 61 4.72 5.14 -7.54
CA GLU A 61 3.74 4.03 -7.49
C GLU A 61 4.37 2.73 -6.95
N GLN A 62 5.59 2.39 -7.38
CA GLN A 62 6.29 1.19 -6.90
C GLN A 62 6.61 1.27 -5.40
N ILE A 63 7.02 2.43 -4.91
CA ILE A 63 7.26 2.66 -3.49
C ILE A 63 5.96 2.47 -2.71
N LEU A 64 4.86 3.11 -3.15
CA LEU A 64 3.55 2.96 -2.51
C LEU A 64 3.09 1.50 -2.48
N GLN A 65 3.26 0.75 -3.58
CA GLN A 65 2.91 -0.67 -3.61
C GLN A 65 3.70 -1.49 -2.58
N LYS A 66 4.98 -1.21 -2.40
CA LYS A 66 5.83 -1.86 -1.40
C LYS A 66 5.39 -1.52 0.03
N ASP A 67 5.11 -0.25 0.29
CA ASP A 67 4.69 0.22 1.61
C ASP A 67 3.32 -0.37 1.99
N ILE A 68 2.36 -0.36 1.05
CA ILE A 68 1.04 -0.96 1.25
C ILE A 68 1.14 -2.47 1.52
N SER A 69 2.04 -3.17 0.82
CA SER A 69 2.27 -4.60 1.06
C SER A 69 2.84 -4.85 2.47
N SER A 70 3.75 -3.98 2.92
CA SER A 70 4.34 -4.06 4.27
C SER A 70 3.30 -3.76 5.36
N ILE A 71 2.41 -2.80 5.12
CA ILE A 71 1.27 -2.50 6.02
C ILE A 71 0.35 -3.72 6.10
N GLN A 72 -0.01 -4.31 4.95
CA GLN A 72 -0.88 -5.49 4.93
C GLN A 72 -0.26 -6.66 5.71
N GLN A 73 1.04 -6.93 5.51
CA GLN A 73 1.73 -8.00 6.23
C GLN A 73 1.73 -7.74 7.75
N THR A 74 2.09 -6.54 8.16
CA THR A 74 2.07 -6.14 9.58
C THR A 74 0.68 -6.35 10.20
N GLY A 75 -0.39 -5.98 9.49
CA GLY A 75 -1.75 -6.19 9.97
C GLY A 75 -2.11 -7.67 10.12
N GLN A 76 -1.64 -8.54 9.23
CA GLN A 76 -1.82 -9.99 9.35
C GLN A 76 -1.05 -10.54 10.55
N ASP A 77 0.19 -10.11 10.75
CA ASP A 77 1.03 -10.55 11.86
C ASP A 77 0.42 -10.14 13.20
N MET A 78 -0.15 -8.93 13.30
CA MET A 78 -0.86 -8.48 14.49
C MET A 78 -2.07 -9.37 14.82
N VAL A 79 -2.87 -9.76 13.82
CA VAL A 79 -4.02 -10.66 14.03
C VAL A 79 -3.54 -12.03 14.52
N GLN A 80 -2.51 -12.59 13.90
CA GLN A 80 -1.96 -13.89 14.30
C GLN A 80 -1.37 -13.85 15.72
N GLN A 81 -0.67 -12.78 16.08
CA GLN A 81 -0.13 -12.60 17.43
C GLN A 81 -1.25 -12.49 18.47
N ASP A 82 -2.31 -11.72 18.19
CA ASP A 82 -3.46 -11.57 19.07
C ASP A 82 -4.18 -12.93 19.29
N GLU A 83 -4.39 -13.69 18.21
CA GLU A 83 -4.97 -15.04 18.29
C GLU A 83 -4.10 -16.01 19.11
N LYS A 84 -2.78 -15.95 18.94
CA LYS A 84 -1.84 -16.79 19.69
C LYS A 84 -1.85 -16.43 21.18
N LEU A 85 -1.75 -15.15 21.52
CA LEU A 85 -1.83 -14.69 22.91
C LEU A 85 -3.17 -15.10 23.56
N GLY A 86 -4.28 -14.98 22.83
CA GLY A 86 -5.58 -15.42 23.30
C GLY A 86 -5.67 -16.92 23.60
N LYS A 87 -4.98 -17.78 22.82
CA LYS A 87 -4.89 -19.22 23.08
C LYS A 87 -3.99 -19.51 24.29
N ASP A 88 -2.78 -18.94 24.32
CA ASP A 88 -1.80 -19.15 25.39
C ASP A 88 -2.37 -18.74 26.77
N LEU A 89 -3.14 -17.65 26.83
CA LEU A 89 -3.82 -17.19 28.04
C LEU A 89 -4.95 -18.14 28.48
N LYS A 90 -5.74 -18.67 27.54
CA LYS A 90 -6.78 -19.65 27.84
C LYS A 90 -6.18 -20.94 28.41
N ASP A 91 -5.14 -21.46 27.78
CA ASP A 91 -4.47 -22.69 28.22
C ASP A 91 -3.80 -22.52 29.59
N SER A 92 -3.15 -21.38 29.83
CA SER A 92 -2.57 -21.05 31.13
C SER A 92 -3.61 -20.89 32.25
N SER A 93 -4.79 -20.33 31.93
CA SER A 93 -5.89 -20.20 32.88
C SER A 93 -6.52 -21.54 33.24
N ALA A 94 -6.60 -22.47 32.28
CA ALA A 94 -7.11 -23.82 32.50
C ALA A 94 -6.18 -24.65 33.40
N HIS A 95 -4.86 -24.50 33.26
CA HIS A 95 -3.87 -25.16 34.12
C HIS A 95 -3.85 -24.65 35.56
N ARG A 96 -4.33 -23.43 35.82
CA ARG A 96 -4.35 -22.81 37.17
C ARG A 96 -5.61 -23.13 37.97
N ALA A 97 -6.63 -23.66 37.31
CA ALA A 97 -7.93 -24.01 37.90
C ALA A 97 -8.06 -25.51 38.24
N MET A 98 -7.04 -26.32 37.91
CA MET A 98 -6.84 -27.69 38.40
C MET A 98 -5.89 -27.68 39.59
#